data_AF-M2SL43-F1
#
_entry.id   AF-M2SL43-F1
#
_cell.length_a   1.000
_cell.length_b   1.000
_cell.length_c   1.000
_cell.angle_alpha   90.00
_cell.angle_beta   90.00
_cell.angle_gamma   90.00
#
_symmetry.space_group_name_H-M   'P 1'
#
loop_
_entity.id
_entity.type
_entity.pdbx_description
1 polymer ?
#
loop_
_entity_poly.entity_id
_entity_poly.type
_entity_poly.pdbx_seq_one_letter_code
_entity_poly.pdbx_strand_id
1 'polypeptide(L)'
;MSEATRPKYDNLPGIDTAPDIYETPELTEDVSTVQASTAVSESDYGDDDDDNDDSAVRHQRLQPDQARNRFQPARVDARGVDFSDNITAQRQSYRTSTRRQRRRGEIIGDASDEEEESFAQKLLRIKRELAALEDEYEQNIESGDKSKIEEQDPKEMMEIIASKVDTIYAAHKGGARGAQAILDRTVQKFDSYKPFDPSPKLTKAIANQPPLPGTQVQRSQLEFVLNQAAEFDRRITQLEGSLGLNGNTMPELNDHTPFPISATLTRLEQTMGLIGDAASNNLDTVTQNVKKLTAEAEHLKEVREEAAEAGAGSNDNSSGTYPDQEAKINALYGTLPSVDKLSPILPLVLERLRTLRLVHTSAWQADEVLTELERRQSAQELEIKKWEQQLEILEKDIKRAETTMVNNIKTVGDDVKMLEGKMAKLLSADHEE
;
A
#
# COMPACT_ATOMS: atom_id res chain seq x y z
N MET A 1 -48.96 16.69 -7.39
CA MET A 1 -48.91 15.66 -6.34
C MET A 1 -49.01 16.40 -5.01
N SER A 2 -50.08 16.22 -4.26
CA SER A 2 -50.21 16.83 -2.93
C SER A 2 -49.21 16.15 -1.99
N GLU A 3 -48.25 16.91 -1.49
CA GLU A 3 -47.21 16.42 -0.60
C GLU A 3 -47.81 15.84 0.69
N ALA A 4 -47.22 14.76 1.19
CA ALA A 4 -47.68 14.10 2.40
C ALA A 4 -47.51 15.02 3.62
N THR A 5 -48.56 15.12 4.44
CA THR A 5 -48.57 15.90 5.70
C THR A 5 -47.36 15.54 6.57
N ARG A 6 -46.52 16.54 6.89
CA ARG A 6 -45.31 16.37 7.70
C ARG A 6 -45.67 16.60 9.18
N PRO A 7 -45.84 15.55 10.01
CA PRO A 7 -46.42 15.67 11.36
C PRO A 7 -45.61 16.52 12.34
N LYS A 8 -44.32 16.78 12.03
CA LYS A 8 -43.46 17.67 12.81
C LYS A 8 -43.86 19.14 12.69
N TYR A 9 -44.49 19.52 11.59
CA TYR A 9 -44.74 20.91 11.23
C TYR A 9 -46.22 21.28 11.39
N ASP A 10 -47.17 20.35 11.30
CA ASP A 10 -48.63 20.60 11.38
C ASP A 10 -49.12 21.45 12.58
N ASN A 11 -48.38 21.51 13.69
CA ASN A 11 -48.74 22.28 14.88
C ASN A 11 -48.27 23.76 14.85
N LEU A 12 -47.50 24.18 13.85
CA LEU A 12 -47.03 25.57 13.73
C LEU A 12 -48.00 26.38 12.83
N PRO A 13 -48.54 27.51 13.31
CA PRO A 13 -49.36 28.38 12.46
C PRO A 13 -48.49 29.08 11.40
N GLY A 14 -48.96 29.09 10.15
CA GLY A 14 -48.32 29.83 9.05
C GLY A 14 -47.26 29.06 8.25
N ILE A 15 -47.31 27.73 8.22
CA ILE A 15 -46.46 26.94 7.31
C ILE A 15 -46.99 27.03 5.89
N ASP A 16 -46.08 27.32 4.98
CA ASP A 16 -46.33 27.34 3.55
C ASP A 16 -46.49 25.91 3.01
N THR A 17 -47.60 25.65 2.31
CA THR A 17 -47.88 24.39 1.61
C THR A 17 -47.67 24.49 0.10
N ALA A 18 -47.06 25.59 -0.35
CA ALA A 18 -46.52 25.73 -1.69
C ALA A 18 -45.55 24.59 -2.05
N PRO A 19 -45.32 24.33 -3.35
CA PRO A 19 -44.28 23.40 -3.77
C PRO A 19 -42.91 23.81 -3.20
N ASP A 20 -42.21 22.84 -2.61
CA ASP A 20 -40.88 23.00 -1.99
C ASP A 20 -39.82 23.58 -2.97
N ILE A 21 -39.97 23.31 -4.27
CA ILE A 21 -39.01 23.69 -5.31
C ILE A 21 -39.77 24.35 -6.48
N TYR A 22 -39.42 25.61 -6.77
CA TYR A 22 -39.84 26.33 -7.97
C TYR A 22 -38.69 26.34 -8.96
N GLU A 23 -38.62 25.32 -9.80
CA GLU A 23 -37.61 25.21 -10.87
C GLU A 23 -38.20 25.53 -12.24
N THR A 24 -37.34 26.04 -13.12
CA THR A 24 -37.66 26.09 -14.55
C THR A 24 -37.77 24.66 -15.07
N PRO A 25 -38.73 24.35 -15.98
CA PRO A 25 -38.84 23.02 -16.55
C PRO A 25 -37.49 22.61 -17.13
N GLU A 26 -37.04 21.40 -16.80
CA GLU A 26 -35.80 20.83 -17.29
C GLU A 26 -35.81 20.89 -18.83
N LEU A 27 -35.04 21.83 -19.37
CA LEU A 27 -34.80 21.88 -20.80
C LEU A 27 -33.97 20.65 -21.08
N THR A 28 -34.52 19.67 -21.79
CA THR A 28 -33.75 18.55 -22.32
C THR A 28 -32.61 19.14 -23.14
N GLU A 29 -31.39 19.14 -22.60
CA GLU A 29 -30.19 19.64 -23.27
C GLU A 29 -29.96 18.93 -24.63
N ASP A 30 -30.64 17.80 -24.84
CA ASP A 30 -30.63 16.95 -26.03
C ASP A 30 -31.50 17.41 -27.23
N VAL A 31 -32.25 18.52 -27.16
CA VAL A 31 -33.08 19.01 -28.29
C VAL A 31 -32.59 20.35 -28.86
N SER A 32 -31.31 20.69 -28.68
CA SER A 32 -30.70 21.83 -29.39
C SER A 32 -30.23 21.45 -30.79
N THR A 33 -30.89 22.04 -31.79
CA THR A 33 -30.55 22.04 -33.22
C THR A 33 -29.44 23.05 -33.57
N VAL A 34 -28.50 23.30 -32.66
CA VAL A 34 -27.29 24.07 -32.98
C VAL A 34 -26.10 23.34 -32.37
N GLN A 35 -25.22 22.84 -33.25
CA GLN A 35 -23.95 22.24 -32.93
C GLN A 35 -23.10 23.22 -32.10
N ALA A 36 -23.13 23.09 -30.78
CA ALA A 36 -22.10 23.64 -29.90
C ALA A 36 -20.92 22.65 -29.89
N SER A 37 -20.18 22.65 -30.99
CA SER A 37 -18.91 21.94 -31.15
C SER A 37 -17.81 22.59 -30.29
N THR A 38 -17.86 22.48 -28.96
CA THR A 38 -16.70 22.74 -28.09
C THR A 38 -16.69 21.88 -26.81
N ALA A 39 -17.34 20.71 -26.80
CA ALA A 39 -16.93 19.63 -25.91
C ALA A 39 -15.99 18.72 -26.70
N VAL A 40 -14.72 19.13 -26.80
CA VAL A 40 -13.66 18.22 -27.18
C VAL A 40 -13.56 17.21 -26.04
N SER A 41 -14.20 16.05 -26.20
CA SER A 41 -13.77 14.87 -25.46
C SER A 41 -12.33 14.61 -25.88
N GLU A 42 -11.39 14.76 -24.94
CA GLU A 42 -10.01 14.31 -25.11
C GLU A 42 -9.99 12.78 -25.04
N SER A 43 -10.58 12.14 -26.05
CA SER A 43 -10.49 10.71 -26.28
C SER A 43 -9.31 10.44 -27.19
N ASP A 44 -8.14 10.21 -26.57
CA ASP A 44 -7.11 9.32 -27.12
C ASP A 44 -7.82 8.02 -27.54
N TYR A 45 -7.87 7.72 -28.84
CA TYR A 45 -7.88 6.37 -29.47
C TYR A 45 -8.49 6.46 -30.87
N GLY A 46 -7.63 6.41 -31.88
CA GLY A 46 -7.99 6.12 -33.28
C GLY A 46 -7.41 7.09 -34.30
N ASP A 47 -6.10 7.34 -34.25
CA ASP A 47 -5.38 7.99 -35.35
C ASP A 47 -5.32 6.98 -36.51
N ASP A 48 -6.11 7.24 -37.56
CA ASP A 48 -5.81 6.79 -38.90
C ASP A 48 -4.42 7.35 -39.24
N ASP A 49 -3.44 6.47 -39.40
CA ASP A 49 -2.12 6.78 -39.93
C ASP A 49 -2.27 7.42 -41.32
N ASP A 50 -2.40 8.76 -41.42
CA ASP A 50 -1.99 9.51 -42.61
C ASP A 50 -1.81 11.04 -42.43
N ASP A 51 -2.12 11.66 -41.28
CA ASP A 51 -1.99 13.13 -41.10
C ASP A 51 -0.77 13.56 -40.24
N ASN A 52 0.17 12.65 -39.96
CA ASN A 52 1.37 12.95 -39.19
C ASN A 52 2.51 13.62 -39.99
N ASP A 53 2.33 13.86 -41.30
CA ASP A 53 3.37 14.48 -42.14
C ASP A 53 3.38 16.02 -42.10
N ASP A 54 2.34 16.67 -41.59
CA ASP A 54 2.24 18.15 -41.51
C ASP A 54 2.56 18.75 -40.14
N SER A 55 2.77 17.93 -39.11
CA SER A 55 3.16 18.39 -37.77
C SER A 55 4.69 18.36 -37.59
N ALA A 56 5.31 19.52 -37.32
CA ALA A 56 6.75 19.61 -37.02
C ALA A 56 7.15 18.81 -35.74
N VAL A 57 6.17 18.35 -34.95
CA VAL A 57 6.35 17.59 -33.73
C VAL A 57 6.00 16.12 -33.98
N ARG A 58 6.98 15.23 -33.79
CA ARG A 58 6.76 13.78 -33.84
C ARG A 58 6.20 13.29 -32.51
N HIS A 59 4.92 12.90 -32.51
CA HIS A 59 4.27 12.30 -31.35
C HIS A 59 4.54 10.79 -31.29
N GLN A 60 5.70 10.38 -30.75
CA GLN A 60 5.96 8.96 -30.50
C GLN A 60 5.25 8.51 -29.22
N ARG A 61 4.33 7.55 -29.32
CA ARG A 61 3.66 6.97 -28.15
C ARG A 61 4.67 6.23 -27.28
N LEU A 62 4.74 6.59 -26.00
CA LEU A 62 5.60 5.93 -25.03
C LEU A 62 5.05 4.52 -24.75
N GLN A 63 5.79 3.48 -25.12
CA GLN A 63 5.46 2.09 -24.77
C GLN A 63 6.28 1.68 -23.54
N PRO A 64 5.74 1.81 -22.30
CA PRO A 64 6.50 1.62 -21.07
C PRO A 64 7.05 0.20 -20.93
N ASP A 65 6.32 -0.82 -21.40
CA ASP A 65 6.78 -2.21 -21.31
C ASP A 65 7.96 -2.50 -22.24
N GLN A 66 7.93 -1.97 -23.46
CA GLN A 66 9.06 -2.07 -24.38
C GLN A 66 10.26 -1.27 -23.87
N ALA A 67 10.03 -0.07 -23.36
CA ALA A 67 11.08 0.74 -22.75
C ALA A 67 11.69 0.02 -21.55
N ARG A 68 10.87 -0.57 -20.67
CA ARG A 68 11.33 -1.35 -19.51
C ARG A 68 12.20 -2.52 -19.94
N ASN A 69 11.80 -3.29 -20.95
CA ASN A 69 12.62 -4.38 -21.48
C ASN A 69 13.96 -3.90 -22.06
N ARG A 70 13.99 -2.72 -22.68
CA ARG A 70 15.22 -2.11 -23.22
C ARG A 70 16.18 -1.64 -22.12
N PHE A 71 15.67 -1.06 -21.04
CA PHE A 71 16.49 -0.48 -19.97
C PHE A 71 16.74 -1.40 -18.77
N GLN A 72 15.95 -2.47 -18.58
CA GLN A 72 16.15 -3.48 -17.53
C GLN A 72 17.59 -4.07 -17.46
N PRO A 73 18.30 -4.35 -18.58
CA PRO A 73 19.67 -4.87 -18.51
C PRO A 73 20.74 -3.80 -18.25
N ALA A 74 20.41 -2.51 -18.31
CA ALA A 74 21.35 -1.42 -18.03
C ALA A 74 21.44 -1.20 -16.52
N ARG A 75 22.65 -1.28 -15.96
CA ARG A 75 22.91 -0.89 -14.57
C ARG A 75 23.68 0.41 -14.55
N VAL A 76 23.22 1.35 -13.72
CA VAL A 76 23.85 2.66 -13.54
C VAL A 76 24.67 2.62 -12.26
N ASP A 77 25.96 2.90 -12.36
CA ASP A 77 26.80 3.15 -11.19
C ASP A 77 26.82 4.65 -10.89
N ALA A 78 26.54 5.00 -9.64
CA ALA A 78 26.50 6.37 -9.13
C ALA A 78 27.66 6.66 -8.16
N ARG A 79 28.61 5.73 -7.99
CA ARG A 79 29.77 5.94 -7.12
C ARG A 79 30.71 6.97 -7.75
N GLY A 80 31.04 8.02 -6.98
CA GLY A 80 31.98 9.06 -7.39
C GLY A 80 31.42 10.09 -8.38
N VAL A 81 30.10 10.12 -8.58
CA VAL A 81 29.45 11.15 -9.41
C VAL A 81 29.43 12.46 -8.63
N ASP A 82 30.12 13.47 -9.16
CA ASP A 82 30.17 14.82 -8.59
C ASP A 82 29.61 15.82 -9.61
N PHE A 83 28.48 16.43 -9.26
CA PHE A 83 27.85 17.52 -10.02
C PHE A 83 28.19 18.89 -9.44
N SER A 84 29.07 18.97 -8.43
CA SER A 84 29.61 20.24 -8.01
C SER A 84 30.29 20.89 -9.21
N ASP A 85 30.08 22.20 -9.39
CA ASP A 85 30.55 22.95 -10.56
C ASP A 85 32.08 23.21 -10.50
N ASN A 86 32.82 22.30 -9.87
CA ASN A 86 34.27 22.32 -9.76
C ASN A 86 34.89 21.98 -11.11
N ILE A 87 35.33 23.02 -11.82
CA ILE A 87 35.96 22.96 -13.16
C ILE A 87 37.31 22.20 -13.14
N THR A 88 37.89 21.95 -11.96
CA THR A 88 39.21 21.32 -11.78
C THR A 88 39.20 19.79 -11.77
N ALA A 89 38.05 19.15 -11.55
CA ALA A 89 37.91 17.70 -11.64
C ALA A 89 37.19 17.35 -12.95
N GLN A 90 37.67 16.32 -13.67
CA GLN A 90 36.94 15.80 -14.82
C GLN A 90 35.53 15.40 -14.36
N ARG A 91 34.50 16.06 -14.92
CA ARG A 91 33.08 15.88 -14.57
C ARG A 91 32.76 14.38 -14.53
N GLN A 92 32.58 13.82 -13.33
CA GLN A 92 32.22 12.42 -13.15
C GLN A 92 30.71 12.32 -13.35
N SER A 93 30.27 11.85 -14.52
CA SER A 93 28.86 11.57 -14.81
C SER A 93 28.49 10.14 -14.45
N TYR A 94 27.18 9.85 -14.36
CA TYR A 94 26.68 8.48 -14.24
C TYR A 94 27.30 7.58 -15.31
N ARG A 95 27.88 6.45 -14.90
CA ARG A 95 28.41 5.42 -15.82
C ARG A 95 27.38 4.29 -15.93
N THR A 96 26.92 4.01 -17.14
CA THR A 96 26.02 2.88 -17.40
C THR A 96 26.82 1.71 -17.96
N SER A 97 26.62 0.52 -17.42
CA SER A 97 27.19 -0.71 -17.98
C SER A 97 26.07 -1.62 -18.45
N THR A 98 26.19 -2.10 -19.69
CA THR A 98 25.27 -3.09 -20.23
C THR A 98 26.01 -4.41 -20.42
N ARG A 99 25.46 -5.50 -19.87
CA ARG A 99 26.07 -6.84 -19.92
C ARG A 99 26.18 -7.39 -21.35
N ARG A 100 25.49 -6.80 -22.33
CA ARG A 100 25.48 -7.23 -23.74
C ARG A 100 26.67 -6.76 -24.59
N GLN A 101 27.44 -5.76 -24.14
CA GLN A 101 28.49 -5.17 -24.98
C GLN A 101 29.80 -5.99 -25.01
N ARG A 102 29.92 -7.05 -24.20
CA ARG A 102 31.08 -7.97 -24.21
C ARG A 102 31.18 -8.90 -25.44
N ARG A 103 30.34 -8.72 -26.49
CA ARG A 103 30.31 -9.61 -27.67
C ARG A 103 30.58 -8.94 -29.01
N ARG A 104 30.82 -7.64 -29.07
CA ARG A 104 31.19 -6.95 -30.32
C ARG A 104 32.53 -6.25 -30.07
N GLY A 105 33.60 -6.84 -30.59
CA GLY A 105 34.96 -6.37 -30.43
C GLY A 105 35.13 -4.99 -31.06
N GLU A 106 35.05 -3.96 -30.23
CA GLU A 106 35.58 -2.63 -30.50
C GLU A 106 35.81 -2.00 -29.12
N ILE A 107 36.90 -2.42 -28.48
CA ILE A 107 37.44 -1.78 -27.28
C ILE A 107 38.29 -0.63 -27.82
N ILE A 108 37.69 0.56 -27.93
CA ILE A 108 38.45 1.80 -27.99
C ILE A 108 38.77 2.14 -26.53
N GLY A 109 40.03 1.96 -26.14
CA GLY A 109 40.51 2.26 -24.80
C GLY A 109 41.19 1.05 -24.19
N ASP A 110 42.51 1.11 -24.13
CA ASP A 110 43.40 0.20 -23.43
C ASP A 110 42.80 -0.28 -22.09
N ALA A 111 42.25 -1.49 -22.08
CA ALA A 111 41.71 -2.15 -20.90
C ALA A 111 42.67 -3.25 -20.42
N SER A 112 43.98 -3.05 -20.60
CA SER A 112 45.00 -3.98 -20.13
C SER A 112 45.48 -3.70 -18.70
N ASP A 113 44.82 -2.83 -17.93
CA ASP A 113 45.30 -2.43 -16.60
C ASP A 113 44.24 -2.35 -15.47
N GLU A 114 43.01 -2.86 -15.68
CA GLU A 114 41.92 -2.71 -14.68
C GLU A 114 41.20 -4.02 -14.33
N GLU A 115 41.96 -5.07 -14.05
CA GLU A 115 41.60 -5.94 -12.94
C GLU A 115 42.53 -5.57 -11.78
N GLU A 116 42.07 -4.73 -10.84
CA GLU A 116 42.78 -4.58 -9.57
C GLU A 116 42.90 -5.97 -8.92
N GLU A 117 44.06 -6.61 -9.08
CA GLU A 117 44.31 -7.94 -8.54
C GLU A 117 43.99 -7.91 -7.04
N SER A 118 43.10 -8.82 -6.59
CA SER A 118 42.79 -8.95 -5.17
C SER A 118 44.09 -9.04 -4.36
N PHE A 119 44.12 -8.42 -3.18
CA PHE A 119 45.34 -8.35 -2.35
C PHE A 119 46.02 -9.72 -2.16
N ALA A 120 45.22 -10.79 -2.06
CA ALA A 120 45.72 -12.17 -1.99
C ALA A 120 46.42 -12.61 -3.29
N GLN A 121 45.85 -12.30 -4.45
CA GLN A 121 46.46 -12.60 -5.76
C GLN A 121 47.75 -11.80 -5.96
N LYS A 122 47.74 -10.51 -5.59
CA LYS A 122 48.93 -9.64 -5.63
C LYS A 122 50.04 -10.16 -4.71
N LEU A 123 49.70 -10.64 -3.51
CA LEU A 123 50.66 -11.25 -2.59
C LEU A 123 51.25 -12.55 -3.14
N LEU A 124 50.43 -13.40 -3.78
CA LEU A 124 50.90 -14.62 -4.43
C LEU A 124 51.80 -14.32 -5.63
N ARG A 125 51.50 -13.27 -6.40
CA ARG A 125 52.35 -12.81 -7.51
C ARG A 125 53.70 -12.32 -7.00
N ILE A 126 53.71 -11.45 -5.99
CA ILE A 126 54.95 -10.94 -5.36
C ILE A 126 55.76 -12.08 -4.76
N LYS A 127 55.14 -13.10 -4.15
CA LYS A 127 55.88 -14.29 -3.68
C LYS A 127 56.56 -15.05 -4.81
N ARG A 128 55.93 -15.16 -5.98
CA ARG A 128 56.53 -15.79 -7.16
C ARG A 128 57.64 -14.93 -7.77
N GLU A 129 57.42 -13.62 -7.87
CA GLU A 129 58.44 -12.67 -8.35
C GLU A 129 59.67 -12.66 -7.41
N LEU A 130 59.47 -12.72 -6.09
CA LEU A 130 60.56 -12.79 -5.12
C LEU A 130 61.33 -14.11 -5.20
N ALA A 131 60.63 -15.25 -5.35
CA ALA A 131 61.29 -16.53 -5.56
C ALA A 131 62.09 -16.58 -6.87
N ALA A 132 61.55 -15.99 -7.95
CA ALA A 132 62.26 -15.87 -9.21
C ALA A 132 63.52 -14.98 -9.08
N LEU A 133 63.43 -13.88 -8.32
CA LEU A 133 64.58 -13.02 -8.03
C LEU A 133 65.64 -13.73 -7.16
N GLU A 134 65.22 -14.60 -6.24
CA GLU A 134 66.13 -15.43 -5.45
C GLU A 134 66.89 -16.42 -6.36
N ASP A 135 66.19 -17.11 -7.25
CA ASP A 135 66.79 -18.02 -8.24
C ASP A 135 67.76 -17.28 -9.19
N GLU A 136 67.39 -16.08 -9.67
CA GLU A 136 68.27 -15.24 -10.50
C GLU A 136 69.50 -14.76 -9.72
N TYR A 137 69.36 -14.43 -8.43
CA TYR A 137 70.48 -14.04 -7.58
C TYR A 137 71.45 -15.21 -7.34
N GLU A 138 70.95 -16.42 -7.11
CA GLU A 138 71.78 -17.62 -6.98
C GLU A 138 72.52 -17.94 -8.29
N GLN A 139 71.85 -17.83 -9.45
CA GLN A 139 72.50 -17.98 -10.76
C GLN A 139 73.57 -16.91 -11.03
N ASN A 140 73.36 -15.67 -10.58
CA ASN A 140 74.34 -14.59 -10.70
C ASN A 140 75.56 -14.80 -9.79
N ILE A 141 75.38 -15.42 -8.61
CA ILE A 141 76.49 -15.83 -7.74
C ILE A 141 77.30 -16.96 -8.39
N GLU A 142 76.62 -17.96 -8.97
CA GLU A 142 77.27 -19.10 -9.64
C GLU A 142 78.01 -18.70 -10.93
N SER A 143 77.47 -17.74 -11.68
CA SER A 143 78.10 -17.21 -12.90
C SER A 143 79.23 -16.20 -12.64
N GLY A 144 79.42 -15.76 -11.38
CA GLY A 144 80.62 -15.05 -10.94
C GLY A 144 80.74 -13.60 -11.43
N ASP A 145 79.63 -12.94 -11.77
CA ASP A 145 79.64 -11.54 -12.20
C ASP A 145 79.83 -10.60 -10.99
N LYS A 146 81.09 -10.19 -10.77
CA LYS A 146 81.50 -9.23 -9.71
C LYS A 146 81.45 -7.78 -10.18
N SER A 147 80.47 -7.39 -10.99
CA SER A 147 80.25 -5.97 -11.26
C SER A 147 79.54 -5.34 -10.05
N LYS A 148 80.34 -4.67 -9.23
CA LYS A 148 79.95 -3.79 -8.13
C LYS A 148 78.63 -3.05 -8.41
N ILE A 149 77.64 -3.30 -7.56
CA ILE A 149 76.64 -2.29 -7.23
C ILE A 149 76.80 -2.07 -5.73
N GLU A 150 77.52 -0.99 -5.39
CA GLU A 150 77.54 -0.40 -4.06
C GLU A 150 76.16 0.17 -3.78
N GLU A 151 75.28 -0.60 -3.14
CA GLU A 151 74.19 -0.12 -2.28
C GLU A 151 73.47 -1.32 -1.65
N GLN A 152 73.91 -1.71 -0.44
CA GLN A 152 73.43 -2.82 0.40
C GLN A 152 73.53 -4.22 -0.22
N ASP A 153 73.87 -5.22 0.60
CA ASP A 153 73.90 -6.61 0.13
C ASP A 153 72.49 -6.98 -0.36
N PRO A 154 72.30 -7.30 -1.66
CA PRO A 154 70.98 -7.56 -2.24
C PRO A 154 70.26 -8.71 -1.50
N LYS A 155 71.04 -9.61 -0.90
CA LYS A 155 70.57 -10.68 -0.02
C LYS A 155 69.89 -10.15 1.25
N GLU A 156 70.44 -9.12 1.89
CA GLU A 156 69.84 -8.51 3.09
C GLU A 156 68.53 -7.81 2.75
N MET A 157 68.48 -7.08 1.63
CA MET A 157 67.22 -6.47 1.17
C MET A 157 66.15 -7.51 0.84
N MET A 158 66.53 -8.62 0.21
CA MET A 158 65.61 -9.72 -0.09
C MET A 158 65.07 -10.38 1.20
N GLU A 159 65.92 -10.59 2.21
CA GLU A 159 65.50 -11.11 3.52
C GLU A 159 64.57 -10.14 4.27
N ILE A 160 64.81 -8.82 4.16
CA ILE A 160 63.92 -7.78 4.68
C ILE A 160 62.57 -7.79 3.97
N ILE A 161 62.53 -7.99 2.65
CA ILE A 161 61.27 -8.06 1.89
C ILE A 161 60.51 -9.35 2.22
N ALA A 162 61.20 -10.50 2.27
CA ALA A 162 60.60 -11.78 2.65
C ALA A 162 59.99 -11.73 4.07
N SER A 163 60.73 -11.18 5.05
CA SER A 163 60.23 -11.01 6.42
C SER A 163 59.05 -10.01 6.50
N LYS A 164 59.05 -8.94 5.70
CA LYS A 164 57.88 -8.03 5.59
C LYS A 164 56.67 -8.71 4.95
N VAL A 165 56.86 -9.52 3.90
CA VAL A 165 55.77 -10.28 3.27
C VAL A 165 55.21 -11.33 4.22
N ASP A 166 56.07 -12.01 4.99
CA ASP A 166 55.63 -13.01 5.96
C ASP A 166 55.02 -12.39 7.23
N THR A 167 55.46 -11.22 7.68
CA THR A 167 54.77 -10.48 8.75
C THR A 167 53.39 -9.99 8.30
N ILE A 168 53.23 -9.56 7.04
CA ILE A 168 51.93 -9.20 6.46
C ILE A 168 51.03 -10.44 6.32
N TYR A 169 51.58 -11.57 5.86
CA TYR A 169 50.85 -12.84 5.76
C TYR A 169 50.44 -13.37 7.15
N ALA A 170 51.32 -13.26 8.15
CA ALA A 170 51.04 -13.62 9.53
C ALA A 170 50.07 -12.65 10.21
N ALA A 171 50.11 -11.35 9.91
CA ALA A 171 49.13 -10.38 10.38
C ALA A 171 47.74 -10.61 9.76
N HIS A 172 47.68 -11.10 8.51
CA HIS A 172 46.43 -11.44 7.85
C HIS A 172 45.84 -12.77 8.34
N LYS A 173 46.67 -13.81 8.53
CA LYS A 173 46.25 -15.13 9.02
C LYS A 173 46.08 -15.16 10.56
N GLY A 174 46.78 -14.28 11.26
CA GLY A 174 46.74 -14.03 12.70
C GLY A 174 45.70 -12.96 13.07
N GLY A 175 44.44 -13.22 12.75
CA GLY A 175 43.29 -12.72 13.52
C GLY A 175 43.21 -11.22 13.74
N ALA A 176 43.10 -10.43 12.69
CA ALA A 176 42.44 -9.13 12.82
C ALA A 176 40.97 -9.36 13.19
N ARG A 177 40.54 -8.81 14.35
CA ARG A 177 39.13 -8.63 14.74
C ARG A 177 38.44 -7.64 13.80
N GLY A 178 38.35 -7.98 12.52
CA GLY A 178 37.60 -7.22 11.53
C GLY A 178 36.11 -7.54 11.63
N ALA A 179 35.27 -6.53 11.45
CA ALA A 179 33.81 -6.68 11.41
C ALA A 179 33.34 -7.77 10.43
N GLN A 180 34.11 -8.01 9.36
CA GLN A 180 33.83 -9.02 8.34
C GLN A 180 33.95 -10.47 8.86
N ALA A 181 34.99 -10.79 9.65
CA ALA A 181 35.14 -12.12 10.24
C ALA A 181 34.09 -12.40 11.34
N ILE A 182 33.62 -11.35 12.00
CA ILE A 182 32.49 -11.43 12.95
C ILE A 182 31.19 -11.70 12.18
N LEU A 183 30.99 -11.05 11.04
CA LEU A 183 29.83 -11.23 10.17
C LEU A 183 29.77 -12.66 9.59
N ASP A 184 30.88 -13.16 9.06
CA ASP A 184 30.97 -14.54 8.55
C ASP A 184 30.69 -15.58 9.64
N ARG A 185 31.17 -15.35 10.87
CA ARG A 185 30.86 -16.22 12.01
C ARG A 185 29.38 -16.15 12.42
N THR A 186 28.73 -14.99 12.27
CA THR A 186 27.28 -14.88 12.53
C THR A 186 26.43 -15.53 11.45
N VAL A 187 26.81 -15.38 10.18
CA VAL A 187 26.10 -16.00 9.04
C VAL A 187 26.17 -17.52 9.12
N GLN A 188 27.35 -18.09 9.38
CA GLN A 188 27.49 -19.53 9.56
C GLN A 188 26.69 -20.08 10.75
N LYS A 189 26.49 -19.28 11.82
CA LYS A 189 25.62 -19.67 12.94
C LYS A 189 24.15 -19.72 12.53
N PHE A 190 23.68 -18.80 11.69
CA PHE A 190 22.31 -18.82 11.17
C PHE A 190 22.08 -19.98 10.20
N ASP A 191 23.04 -20.27 9.32
CA ASP A 191 22.92 -21.38 8.35
C ASP A 191 22.93 -22.75 9.04
N SER A 192 23.61 -22.87 10.19
CA SER A 192 23.63 -24.09 11.00
C SER A 192 22.41 -24.28 11.90
N TYR A 193 21.50 -23.31 11.96
CA TYR A 193 20.33 -23.37 12.83
C TYR A 193 19.22 -24.20 12.19
N LYS A 194 18.92 -25.37 12.77
CA LYS A 194 17.75 -26.15 12.35
C LYS A 194 16.47 -25.44 12.82
N PRO A 195 15.51 -25.14 11.93
CA PRO A 195 14.20 -24.62 12.34
C PRO A 195 13.56 -25.52 13.40
N PHE A 196 12.99 -24.94 14.45
CA PHE A 196 12.31 -25.71 15.49
C PHE A 196 11.11 -26.46 14.89
N ASP A 197 11.04 -27.77 15.14
CA ASP A 197 9.86 -28.56 14.81
C ASP A 197 8.63 -28.00 15.55
N PRO A 198 7.46 -27.90 14.90
CA PRO A 198 6.27 -27.34 15.51
C PRO A 198 5.83 -28.18 16.71
N SER A 199 5.87 -27.56 17.90
CA SER A 199 5.50 -28.22 19.16
C SER A 199 4.06 -28.78 19.08
N PRO A 200 3.85 -30.06 19.44
CA PRO A 200 2.52 -30.69 19.42
C PRO A 200 1.56 -30.09 20.46
N LYS A 201 2.06 -29.25 21.37
CA LYS A 201 1.23 -28.48 22.31
C LYS A 201 0.64 -27.22 21.64
N LEU A 202 1.38 -26.61 20.72
CA LEU A 202 0.92 -25.43 19.97
C LEU A 202 -0.15 -25.80 18.94
N THR A 203 0.00 -26.94 18.24
CA THR A 203 -1.00 -27.41 17.26
C THR A 203 -2.35 -27.72 17.90
N LYS A 204 -2.35 -28.27 19.13
CA LYS A 204 -3.59 -28.52 19.90
C LYS A 204 -4.20 -27.24 20.49
N ALA A 205 -3.39 -26.23 20.80
CA ALA A 205 -3.88 -24.93 21.27
C ALA A 205 -4.54 -24.11 20.13
N ILE A 206 -4.03 -24.23 18.89
CA ILE A 206 -4.61 -23.59 17.70
C ILE A 206 -6.00 -24.14 17.34
N ALA A 207 -6.29 -25.41 17.66
CA ALA A 207 -7.57 -26.05 17.35
C ALA A 207 -8.73 -25.60 18.26
N ASN A 208 -8.44 -25.12 19.47
CA ASN A 208 -9.46 -24.94 20.51
C ASN A 208 -9.69 -23.48 20.95
N GLN A 209 -8.90 -22.51 20.48
CA GLN A 209 -9.07 -21.10 20.85
C GLN A 209 -8.77 -20.15 19.68
N PRO A 210 -9.52 -19.05 19.49
CA PRO A 210 -9.13 -17.99 18.58
C PRO A 210 -7.90 -17.26 19.16
N PRO A 211 -6.76 -17.19 18.43
CA PRO A 211 -5.53 -16.62 18.97
C PRO A 211 -5.56 -15.08 19.00
N LEU A 212 -5.01 -14.51 20.08
CA LEU A 212 -4.77 -13.08 20.30
C LEU A 212 -3.95 -12.43 19.16
N PRO A 213 -4.12 -11.11 18.89
CA PRO A 213 -3.44 -10.42 17.80
C PRO A 213 -1.92 -10.36 18.02
N GLY A 214 -1.10 -10.82 17.07
CA GLY A 214 0.35 -10.57 17.02
C GLY A 214 1.28 -11.78 16.89
N THR A 215 0.80 -13.02 16.73
CA THR A 215 1.70 -14.19 16.56
C THR A 215 2.06 -14.44 15.09
N GLN A 216 3.25 -15.00 14.82
CA GLN A 216 3.74 -15.33 13.46
C GLN A 216 2.77 -16.21 12.65
N VAL A 217 1.90 -16.98 13.33
CA VAL A 217 0.83 -17.77 12.74
C VAL A 217 -0.26 -16.90 12.09
N GLN A 218 -0.54 -15.72 12.64
CA GLN A 218 -1.43 -14.76 11.99
C GLN A 218 -0.76 -14.10 10.79
N ARG A 219 0.56 -13.92 10.77
CA ARG A 219 1.23 -13.34 9.59
C ARG A 219 1.12 -14.27 8.38
N SER A 220 1.31 -15.57 8.56
CA SER A 220 1.12 -16.53 7.46
C SER A 220 -0.35 -16.70 7.06
N GLN A 221 -1.29 -16.64 8.02
CA GLN A 221 -2.72 -16.66 7.72
C GLN A 221 -3.18 -15.38 7.01
N LEU A 222 -2.69 -14.21 7.42
CA LEU A 222 -2.95 -12.93 6.76
C LEU A 222 -2.32 -12.90 5.38
N GLU A 223 -1.09 -13.41 5.22
CA GLU A 223 -0.45 -13.53 3.91
C GLU A 223 -1.24 -14.47 2.99
N PHE A 224 -1.79 -15.57 3.51
CA PHE A 224 -2.68 -16.44 2.75
C PHE A 224 -3.97 -15.72 2.34
N VAL A 225 -4.63 -15.00 3.26
CA VAL A 225 -5.85 -14.22 2.95
C VAL A 225 -5.57 -13.08 1.98
N LEU A 226 -4.42 -12.41 2.09
CA LEU A 226 -3.99 -11.35 1.17
C LEU A 226 -3.67 -11.91 -0.21
N ASN A 227 -3.00 -13.05 -0.29
CA ASN A 227 -2.76 -13.74 -1.56
C ASN A 227 -4.07 -14.19 -2.21
N GLN A 228 -5.03 -14.69 -1.41
CA GLN A 228 -6.35 -15.06 -1.90
C GLN A 228 -7.14 -13.82 -2.38
N ALA A 229 -7.07 -12.70 -1.66
CA ALA A 229 -7.66 -11.43 -2.08
C ALA A 229 -7.03 -10.90 -3.38
N ALA A 230 -5.70 -11.00 -3.51
CA ALA A 230 -4.99 -10.63 -4.73
C ALA A 230 -5.32 -11.55 -5.91
N GLU A 231 -5.59 -12.85 -5.68
CA GLU A 231 -6.09 -13.76 -6.71
C GLU A 231 -7.51 -13.39 -7.15
N PHE A 232 -8.39 -13.08 -6.21
CA PHE A 232 -9.74 -12.59 -6.54
C PHE A 232 -9.68 -11.27 -7.31
N ASP A 233 -8.83 -10.33 -6.91
CA ASP A 233 -8.61 -9.06 -7.61
C ASP A 233 -8.06 -9.29 -9.03
N ARG A 234 -7.09 -10.19 -9.21
CA ARG A 234 -6.63 -10.61 -10.55
C ARG A 234 -7.74 -11.21 -11.39
N ARG A 235 -8.61 -12.03 -10.80
CA ARG A 235 -9.75 -12.63 -11.52
C ARG A 235 -10.81 -11.57 -11.85
N ILE A 236 -11.06 -10.62 -10.96
CA ILE A 236 -11.99 -9.51 -11.17
C ILE A 236 -11.45 -8.61 -12.28
N THR A 237 -10.18 -8.20 -12.23
CA THR A 237 -9.55 -7.41 -13.31
C THR A 237 -9.52 -8.15 -14.65
N GLN A 238 -9.35 -9.48 -14.67
CA GLN A 238 -9.51 -10.27 -15.90
C GLN A 238 -10.96 -10.25 -16.40
N LEU A 239 -11.95 -10.37 -15.50
CA LEU A 239 -13.36 -10.28 -15.86
C LEU A 239 -13.72 -8.87 -16.35
N GLU A 240 -13.27 -7.82 -15.67
CA GLU A 240 -13.43 -6.42 -16.07
C GLU A 240 -12.78 -6.17 -17.43
N GLY A 241 -11.56 -6.68 -17.64
CA GLY A 241 -10.88 -6.61 -18.93
C GLY A 241 -11.62 -7.35 -20.04
N SER A 242 -12.21 -8.52 -19.76
CA SER A 242 -13.03 -9.25 -20.75
C SER A 242 -14.38 -8.59 -21.03
N LEU A 243 -14.95 -7.91 -20.03
CA LEU A 243 -16.22 -7.19 -20.13
C LEU A 243 -16.02 -5.79 -20.72
N GLY A 244 -14.77 -5.34 -20.83
CA GLY A 244 -14.42 -4.00 -21.29
C GLY A 244 -14.86 -2.90 -20.33
N LEU A 245 -15.00 -3.21 -19.03
CA LEU A 245 -15.36 -2.24 -17.99
C LEU A 245 -14.19 -1.31 -17.69
N ASN A 246 -13.85 -0.43 -18.63
CA ASN A 246 -12.88 0.63 -18.42
C ASN A 246 -13.61 1.88 -17.91
N GLY A 247 -12.92 2.86 -17.31
CA GLY A 247 -13.51 4.00 -16.58
C GLY A 247 -14.70 4.75 -17.26
N ASN A 248 -14.88 4.62 -18.58
CA ASN A 248 -15.99 5.22 -19.34
C ASN A 248 -17.30 4.40 -19.32
N THR A 249 -17.25 3.12 -18.96
CA THR A 249 -18.41 2.21 -18.86
C THR A 249 -18.77 1.91 -17.40
N MET A 250 -18.09 2.54 -16.44
CA MET A 250 -18.43 2.43 -15.03
C MET A 250 -19.69 3.27 -14.74
N PRO A 251 -20.78 2.68 -14.22
CA PRO A 251 -22.04 3.39 -13.97
C PRO A 251 -21.93 4.53 -12.93
N GLU A 252 -20.85 4.60 -12.18
CA GLU A 252 -20.59 5.64 -11.16
C GLU A 252 -19.93 6.90 -11.76
N LEU A 253 -19.38 6.84 -12.98
CA LEU A 253 -18.59 7.94 -13.58
C LEU A 253 -19.24 8.54 -14.85
N ASN A 254 -20.31 7.94 -15.35
CA ASN A 254 -21.04 8.36 -16.54
C ASN A 254 -22.55 8.27 -16.29
N ASP A 255 -23.31 9.31 -16.62
CA ASP A 255 -24.77 9.36 -16.50
C ASP A 255 -25.47 8.30 -17.38
N HIS A 256 -24.75 7.75 -18.37
CA HIS A 256 -25.19 6.60 -19.13
C HIS A 256 -24.69 5.30 -18.50
N THR A 257 -25.54 4.71 -17.64
CA THR A 257 -25.37 3.32 -17.19
C THR A 257 -25.12 2.42 -18.41
N PRO A 258 -24.07 1.56 -18.42
CA PRO A 258 -23.85 0.65 -19.53
C PRO A 258 -25.10 -0.20 -19.72
N PHE A 259 -25.59 -0.30 -20.96
CA PHE A 259 -26.75 -1.15 -21.27
C PHE A 259 -26.47 -2.56 -20.73
N PRO A 260 -27.43 -3.18 -20.00
CA PRO A 260 -27.21 -4.49 -19.42
C PRO A 260 -26.82 -5.47 -20.54
N ILE A 261 -25.64 -6.09 -20.40
CA ILE A 261 -25.04 -6.93 -21.45
C ILE A 261 -26.02 -8.05 -21.84
N SER A 262 -26.75 -8.58 -20.86
CA SER A 262 -27.84 -9.54 -21.10
C SER A 262 -28.92 -8.99 -22.05
N ALA A 263 -29.39 -7.76 -21.86
CA ALA A 263 -30.40 -7.16 -22.73
C ALA A 263 -29.85 -6.83 -24.13
N THR A 264 -28.59 -6.41 -24.22
CA THR A 264 -27.95 -6.21 -25.54
C THR A 264 -27.73 -7.53 -26.28
N LEU A 265 -27.35 -8.59 -25.57
CA LEU A 265 -27.15 -9.92 -26.13
C LEU A 265 -28.48 -10.54 -26.53
N THR A 266 -29.53 -10.44 -25.70
CA THR A 266 -30.87 -10.92 -26.09
C THR A 266 -31.43 -10.11 -27.25
N ARG A 267 -31.18 -8.80 -27.31
CA ARG A 267 -31.54 -7.99 -28.48
C ARG A 267 -30.76 -8.43 -29.71
N LEU A 268 -29.46 -8.70 -29.60
CA LEU A 268 -28.64 -9.17 -30.72
C LEU A 268 -29.10 -10.57 -31.17
N GLU A 269 -29.38 -11.47 -30.24
CA GLU A 269 -29.98 -12.79 -30.48
C GLU A 269 -31.34 -12.67 -31.17
N GLN A 270 -32.21 -11.76 -30.71
CA GLN A 270 -33.48 -11.47 -31.37
C GLN A 270 -33.26 -10.91 -32.78
N THR A 271 -32.32 -9.99 -32.98
CA THR A 271 -32.02 -9.48 -34.32
C THR A 271 -31.41 -10.55 -35.23
N MET A 272 -30.59 -11.45 -34.70
CA MET A 272 -30.01 -12.56 -35.44
C MET A 272 -31.08 -13.61 -35.76
N GLY A 273 -32.03 -13.83 -34.84
CA GLY A 273 -33.23 -14.62 -35.08
C GLY A 273 -34.11 -14.01 -36.17
N LEU A 274 -34.35 -12.69 -36.14
CA LEU A 274 -35.08 -11.98 -37.19
C LEU A 274 -34.36 -12.02 -38.54
N ILE A 275 -33.02 -11.97 -38.57
CA ILE A 275 -32.24 -12.12 -39.79
C ILE A 275 -32.33 -13.58 -40.30
N GLY A 276 -32.32 -14.58 -39.40
CA GLY A 276 -32.54 -15.98 -39.75
C GLY A 276 -33.97 -16.26 -40.28
N ASP A 277 -34.97 -15.61 -39.69
CA ASP A 277 -36.37 -15.71 -40.09
C ASP A 277 -36.66 -14.94 -41.38
N ALA A 278 -35.99 -13.80 -41.58
CA ALA A 278 -36.02 -13.05 -42.84
C ALA A 278 -35.33 -13.83 -43.98
N ALA A 279 -34.22 -14.51 -43.68
CA ALA A 279 -33.55 -15.39 -44.64
C ALA A 279 -34.41 -16.62 -45.03
N SER A 280 -35.42 -16.96 -44.22
CA SER A 280 -36.35 -18.07 -44.49
C SER A 280 -37.72 -17.66 -45.04
N ASN A 281 -37.92 -16.39 -45.46
CA ASN A 281 -39.17 -15.84 -46.03
C ASN A 281 -40.42 -15.98 -45.11
N ASN A 282 -40.26 -16.33 -43.84
CA ASN A 282 -41.37 -16.53 -42.90
C ASN A 282 -41.85 -15.23 -42.24
N LEU A 283 -41.06 -14.16 -42.33
CA LEU A 283 -41.42 -12.84 -41.76
C LEU A 283 -42.65 -12.24 -42.46
N ASP A 284 -42.76 -12.39 -43.78
CA ASP A 284 -43.89 -11.85 -44.54
C ASP A 284 -45.21 -12.58 -44.24
N THR A 285 -45.16 -13.89 -43.93
CA THR A 285 -46.35 -14.66 -43.54
C THR A 285 -46.75 -14.35 -42.10
N VAL A 286 -45.79 -14.23 -41.18
CA VAL A 286 -46.03 -13.86 -39.78
C VAL A 286 -46.55 -12.42 -39.68
N THR A 287 -46.00 -11.46 -40.43
CA THR A 287 -46.50 -10.06 -40.42
C THR A 287 -47.91 -9.94 -40.99
N GLN A 288 -48.26 -10.71 -42.01
CA GLN A 288 -49.64 -10.77 -42.50
C GLN A 288 -50.58 -11.37 -41.45
N ASN A 289 -50.16 -12.41 -40.72
CA ASN A 289 -50.94 -12.99 -39.64
C ASN A 289 -51.08 -12.04 -38.45
N VAL A 290 -50.04 -11.30 -38.08
CA VAL A 290 -50.09 -10.28 -37.02
C VAL A 290 -51.04 -9.16 -37.42
N LYS A 291 -50.96 -8.64 -38.65
CA LYS A 291 -51.90 -7.62 -39.16
C LYS A 291 -53.35 -8.11 -39.15
N LYS A 292 -53.57 -9.40 -39.46
CA LYS A 292 -54.90 -10.01 -39.38
C LYS A 292 -55.38 -10.11 -37.93
N LEU A 293 -54.53 -10.53 -37.00
CA LEU A 293 -54.85 -10.62 -35.57
C LEU A 293 -55.07 -9.24 -34.92
N THR A 294 -54.34 -8.21 -35.35
CA THR A 294 -54.59 -6.84 -34.86
C THR A 294 -55.92 -6.30 -35.36
N ALA A 295 -56.26 -6.54 -36.63
CA ALA A 295 -57.57 -6.17 -37.15
C ALA A 295 -58.71 -6.94 -36.45
N GLU A 296 -58.49 -8.23 -36.16
CA GLU A 296 -59.45 -9.05 -35.41
C GLU A 296 -59.58 -8.60 -33.94
N ALA A 297 -58.49 -8.17 -33.30
CA ALA A 297 -58.51 -7.63 -31.94
C ALA A 297 -59.15 -6.23 -31.87
N GLU A 298 -58.93 -5.38 -32.87
CA GLU A 298 -59.62 -4.09 -33.01
C GLU A 298 -61.12 -4.29 -33.22
N HIS A 299 -61.51 -5.23 -34.07
CA HIS A 299 -62.91 -5.60 -34.26
C HIS A 299 -63.54 -6.17 -32.97
N LEU A 300 -62.82 -7.00 -32.21
CA LEU A 300 -63.31 -7.49 -30.91
C LEU A 300 -63.39 -6.38 -29.86
N LYS A 301 -62.50 -5.39 -29.91
CA LYS A 301 -62.56 -4.21 -29.04
C LYS A 301 -63.77 -3.35 -29.39
N GLU A 302 -63.99 -3.08 -30.68
CA GLU A 302 -65.15 -2.34 -31.18
C GLU A 302 -66.46 -3.06 -30.81
N VAL A 303 -66.55 -4.38 -31.01
CA VAL A 303 -67.71 -5.18 -30.58
C VAL A 303 -67.89 -5.17 -29.06
N ARG A 304 -66.81 -5.13 -28.27
CA ARG A 304 -66.88 -5.05 -26.81
C ARG A 304 -67.29 -3.66 -26.32
N GLU A 305 -66.87 -2.62 -27.01
CA GLU A 305 -67.24 -1.24 -26.75
C GLU A 305 -68.71 -1.02 -27.14
N GLU A 306 -69.13 -1.51 -28.31
CA GLU A 306 -70.53 -1.53 -28.74
C GLU A 306 -71.41 -2.41 -27.83
N ALA A 307 -70.91 -3.53 -27.32
CA ALA A 307 -71.60 -4.35 -26.32
C ALA A 307 -71.62 -3.71 -24.92
N ALA A 308 -70.64 -2.88 -24.57
CA ALA A 308 -70.64 -2.11 -23.32
C ALA A 308 -71.62 -0.93 -23.40
N GLU A 309 -71.71 -0.26 -24.55
CA GLU A 309 -72.67 0.79 -24.82
C GLU A 309 -74.10 0.24 -24.96
N ALA A 310 -74.30 -0.89 -25.64
CA ALA A 310 -75.59 -1.58 -25.75
C ALA A 310 -76.00 -2.32 -24.45
N GLY A 311 -75.03 -2.63 -23.58
CA GLY A 311 -75.20 -3.37 -22.32
C GLY A 311 -75.57 -2.52 -21.11
N ALA A 312 -75.73 -1.20 -21.24
CA ALA A 312 -76.08 -0.29 -20.14
C ALA A 312 -77.48 -0.51 -19.53
N GLY A 313 -78.23 -1.54 -19.95
CA GLY A 313 -79.61 -1.80 -19.58
C GLY A 313 -79.89 -3.03 -18.71
N SER A 314 -78.90 -3.83 -18.28
CA SER A 314 -79.25 -5.02 -17.46
C SER A 314 -78.18 -5.47 -16.45
N ASN A 315 -78.51 -5.20 -15.19
CA ASN A 315 -78.29 -6.03 -14.00
C ASN A 315 -76.85 -6.33 -13.51
N ASP A 316 -76.50 -5.58 -12.45
CA ASP A 316 -75.97 -6.03 -11.15
C ASP A 316 -74.59 -6.73 -11.05
N ASN A 317 -73.70 -6.00 -10.36
CA ASN A 317 -72.76 -6.48 -9.32
C ASN A 317 -71.28 -6.81 -9.60
N SER A 318 -70.61 -6.30 -10.65
CA SER A 318 -69.11 -6.28 -10.62
C SER A 318 -68.36 -5.34 -11.58
N SER A 319 -68.99 -4.34 -12.20
CA SER A 319 -68.32 -3.53 -13.25
C SER A 319 -68.47 -2.02 -13.05
N GLY A 320 -68.01 -1.54 -11.91
CA GLY A 320 -67.69 -0.14 -11.68
C GLY A 320 -66.36 -0.06 -10.95
N THR A 321 -65.26 -0.34 -11.64
CA THR A 321 -63.93 0.05 -11.15
C THR A 321 -63.96 1.56 -11.02
N TYR A 322 -64.01 2.03 -9.77
CA TYR A 322 -64.05 3.45 -9.50
C TYR A 322 -62.80 4.09 -10.15
N PRO A 323 -62.91 5.25 -10.83
CA PRO A 323 -61.77 5.96 -11.40
C PRO A 323 -60.70 6.25 -10.33
N ASP A 324 -61.09 6.31 -9.06
CA ASP A 324 -60.19 6.42 -7.91
C ASP A 324 -59.32 5.17 -7.66
N GLN A 325 -59.85 3.97 -7.92
CA GLN A 325 -59.06 2.73 -7.81
C GLN A 325 -58.10 2.61 -8.98
N GLU A 326 -58.53 2.97 -10.19
CA GLU A 326 -57.65 3.01 -11.36
C GLU A 326 -56.57 4.09 -11.22
N ALA A 327 -56.90 5.27 -10.69
CA ALA A 327 -55.91 6.30 -10.37
C ALA A 327 -54.91 5.84 -9.30
N LYS A 328 -55.36 5.11 -8.27
CA LYS A 328 -54.48 4.51 -7.24
C LYS A 328 -53.61 3.39 -7.81
N ILE A 329 -54.17 2.54 -8.67
CA ILE A 329 -53.43 1.46 -9.35
C ILE A 329 -52.39 2.07 -10.31
N ASN A 330 -52.75 3.11 -11.05
CA ASN A 330 -51.82 3.83 -11.92
C ASN A 330 -50.73 4.55 -11.11
N ALA A 331 -51.06 5.10 -9.94
CA ALA A 331 -50.06 5.67 -9.02
C ALA A 331 -49.10 4.57 -8.50
N LEU A 332 -49.63 3.41 -8.10
CA LEU A 332 -48.81 2.26 -7.67
C LEU A 332 -47.95 1.72 -8.82
N TYR A 333 -48.52 1.64 -10.03
CA TYR A 333 -47.80 1.25 -11.23
C TYR A 333 -46.70 2.26 -11.59
N GLY A 334 -46.90 3.55 -11.29
CA GLY A 334 -45.85 4.57 -11.37
C GLY A 334 -44.72 4.39 -10.34
N THR A 335 -45.02 3.88 -9.15
CA THR A 335 -44.00 3.56 -8.12
C THR A 335 -43.34 2.20 -8.32
N LEU A 336 -43.92 1.30 -9.12
CA LEU A 336 -43.38 -0.04 -9.33
C LEU A 336 -42.01 -0.03 -10.04
N PRO A 337 -41.77 0.78 -11.09
CA PRO A 337 -40.45 0.90 -11.71
C PRO A 337 -39.35 1.38 -10.76
N SER A 338 -39.66 2.26 -9.80
CA SER A 338 -38.67 2.71 -8.83
C SER A 338 -38.36 1.63 -7.81
N VAL A 339 -39.38 0.88 -7.35
CA VAL A 339 -39.19 -0.28 -6.48
C VAL A 339 -38.43 -1.41 -7.19
N ASP A 340 -38.72 -1.67 -8.46
CA ASP A 340 -38.06 -2.72 -9.26
C ASP A 340 -36.57 -2.39 -9.50
N LYS A 341 -36.22 -1.11 -9.65
CA LYS A 341 -34.82 -0.65 -9.69
C LYS A 341 -34.11 -0.79 -8.34
N LEU A 342 -34.79 -0.54 -7.22
CA LEU A 342 -34.20 -0.58 -5.87
C LEU A 342 -34.13 -2.00 -5.28
N SER A 343 -35.04 -2.88 -5.67
CA SER A 343 -35.12 -4.28 -5.24
C SER A 343 -33.80 -5.07 -5.39
N PRO A 344 -33.10 -5.04 -6.54
CA PRO A 344 -31.83 -5.76 -6.70
C PRO A 344 -30.66 -5.13 -5.93
N ILE A 345 -30.78 -3.86 -5.52
CA ILE A 345 -29.72 -3.13 -4.79
C ILE A 345 -29.80 -3.43 -3.28
N LEU A 346 -30.99 -3.75 -2.75
CA LEU A 346 -31.20 -4.05 -1.33
C LEU A 346 -30.32 -5.19 -0.80
N PRO A 347 -30.19 -6.37 -1.45
CA PRO A 347 -29.30 -7.43 -1.00
C PRO A 347 -27.83 -6.98 -0.93
N LEU A 348 -27.37 -6.20 -1.92
CA LEU A 348 -26.00 -5.68 -1.95
C LEU A 348 -25.75 -4.69 -0.82
N VAL A 349 -26.70 -3.79 -0.55
CA VAL A 349 -26.61 -2.86 0.58
C VAL A 349 -26.63 -3.61 1.91
N LEU A 350 -27.42 -4.68 2.03
CA LEU A 350 -27.48 -5.51 3.23
C LEU A 350 -26.16 -6.26 3.47
N GLU A 351 -25.54 -6.81 2.42
CA GLU A 351 -24.21 -7.40 2.52
C GLU A 351 -23.14 -6.38 2.90
N ARG A 352 -23.15 -5.20 2.27
CA ARG A 352 -22.25 -4.09 2.66
C ARG A 352 -22.48 -3.65 4.11
N LEU A 353 -23.72 -3.55 4.56
CA LEU A 353 -24.04 -3.25 5.96
C LEU A 353 -23.61 -4.36 6.90
N ARG A 354 -23.65 -5.64 6.47
CA ARG A 354 -23.16 -6.76 7.27
C ARG A 354 -21.64 -6.72 7.43
N THR A 355 -20.89 -6.41 6.38
CA THR A 355 -19.43 -6.22 6.47
C THR A 355 -19.09 -4.97 7.29
N LEU A 356 -19.83 -3.88 7.08
CA LEU A 356 -19.67 -2.63 7.81
C LEU A 356 -20.06 -2.76 9.28
N ARG A 357 -21.02 -3.64 9.63
CA ARG A 357 -21.43 -3.91 11.01
C ARG A 357 -20.24 -4.34 11.86
N LEU A 358 -19.36 -5.18 11.34
CA LEU A 358 -18.17 -5.61 12.08
C LEU A 358 -17.27 -4.39 12.38
N VAL A 359 -17.05 -3.54 11.38
CA VAL A 359 -16.29 -2.30 11.53
C VAL A 359 -16.95 -1.36 12.54
N HIS A 360 -18.26 -1.13 12.44
CA HIS A 360 -18.99 -0.30 13.41
C HIS A 360 -18.93 -0.86 14.83
N THR A 361 -19.07 -2.18 15.01
CA THR A 361 -18.93 -2.79 16.33
C THR A 361 -17.51 -2.64 16.87
N SER A 362 -16.50 -2.77 16.02
CA SER A 362 -15.10 -2.54 16.42
C SER A 362 -14.81 -1.07 16.74
N ALA A 363 -15.43 -0.14 16.01
CA ALA A 363 -15.31 1.30 16.26
C ALA A 363 -15.98 1.68 17.59
N TRP A 364 -17.15 1.10 17.87
CA TRP A 364 -17.83 1.27 19.15
C TRP A 364 -17.02 0.68 20.32
N GLN A 365 -16.45 -0.51 20.17
CA GLN A 365 -15.57 -1.10 21.18
C GLN A 365 -14.30 -0.26 21.38
N ALA A 366 -13.73 0.30 20.31
CA ALA A 366 -12.58 1.18 20.39
C ALA A 366 -12.90 2.47 21.15
N ASP A 367 -14.09 3.05 20.94
CA ASP A 367 -14.58 4.21 21.68
C ASP A 367 -14.74 3.91 23.18
N GLU A 368 -15.30 2.74 23.53
CA GLU A 368 -15.39 2.28 24.92
C GLU A 368 -14.00 2.10 25.57
N VAL A 369 -13.06 1.50 24.85
CA VAL A 369 -11.68 1.32 25.35
C VAL A 369 -10.97 2.67 25.48
N LEU A 370 -11.22 3.61 24.57
CA LEU A 370 -10.62 4.96 24.60
C LEU A 370 -11.18 5.77 25.77
N THR A 371 -12.49 5.77 25.99
CA THR A 371 -13.11 6.45 27.13
C THR A 371 -12.67 5.86 28.47
N GLU A 372 -12.52 4.54 28.58
CA GLU A 372 -11.93 3.91 29.77
C GLU A 372 -10.44 4.25 29.94
N LEU A 373 -9.68 4.37 28.86
CA LEU A 373 -8.29 4.80 28.89
C LEU A 373 -8.18 6.26 29.36
N GLU A 374 -9.03 7.16 28.86
CA GLU A 374 -9.12 8.56 29.28
C GLU A 374 -9.47 8.67 30.78
N ARG A 375 -10.42 7.84 31.25
CA ARG A 375 -10.76 7.74 32.67
C ARG A 375 -9.56 7.25 33.51
N ARG A 376 -8.76 6.30 33.02
CA ARG A 376 -7.55 5.85 33.72
C ARG A 376 -6.45 6.90 33.71
N GLN A 377 -6.25 7.60 32.60
CA GLN A 377 -5.25 8.68 32.50
C GLN A 377 -5.59 9.82 33.46
N SER A 378 -6.85 10.24 33.53
CA SER A 378 -7.29 11.27 34.49
C SER A 378 -7.13 10.81 35.95
N ALA A 379 -7.40 9.53 36.26
CA ALA A 379 -7.13 8.97 37.59
C ALA A 379 -5.63 8.95 37.93
N GLN A 380 -4.78 8.54 36.97
CA GLN A 380 -3.32 8.55 37.13
C GLN A 380 -2.77 9.97 37.33
N GLU A 381 -3.29 10.96 36.59
CA GLU A 381 -2.90 12.36 36.77
C GLU A 381 -3.23 12.86 38.19
N LEU A 382 -4.39 12.46 38.74
CA LEU A 382 -4.75 12.76 40.13
C LEU A 382 -3.85 12.04 41.14
N GLU A 383 -3.44 10.80 40.87
CA GLU A 383 -2.50 10.05 41.72
C GLU A 383 -1.10 10.67 41.69
N ILE A 384 -0.61 11.09 40.52
CA ILE A 384 0.66 11.80 40.37
C ILE A 384 0.64 13.09 41.18
N LYS A 385 -0.43 13.89 41.07
CA LYS A 385 -0.61 15.11 41.88
C LYS A 385 -0.59 14.81 43.40
N LYS A 386 -1.18 13.69 43.82
CA LYS A 386 -1.09 13.24 45.24
C LYS A 386 0.32 12.84 45.63
N TRP A 387 1.05 12.13 44.77
CA TRP A 387 2.46 11.78 45.02
C TRP A 387 3.36 13.00 45.07
N GLU A 388 3.13 14.01 44.23
CA GLU A 388 3.84 15.29 44.30
C GLU A 388 3.61 15.97 45.65
N GLN A 389 2.35 16.05 46.11
CA GLN A 389 2.03 16.61 47.42
C GLN A 389 2.67 15.82 48.56
N GLN A 390 2.63 14.48 48.49
CA GLN A 390 3.25 13.61 49.49
C GLN A 390 4.77 13.73 49.50
N LEU A 391 5.41 13.88 48.33
CA LEU A 391 6.84 14.13 48.21
C LEU A 391 7.21 15.50 48.79
N GLU A 392 6.40 16.53 48.56
CA GLU A 392 6.63 17.85 49.16
C GLU A 392 6.53 17.81 50.70
N ILE A 393 5.59 17.03 51.24
CA ILE A 393 5.48 16.80 52.68
C ILE A 393 6.70 16.03 53.20
N LEU A 394 7.10 14.95 52.53
CA LEU A 394 8.29 14.19 52.87
C LEU A 394 9.57 15.03 52.80
N GLU A 395 9.70 15.92 51.81
CA GLU A 395 10.82 16.84 51.70
C GLU A 395 10.86 17.80 52.89
N LYS A 396 9.71 18.36 53.28
CA LYS A 396 9.59 19.22 54.47
C LYS A 396 9.94 18.45 55.74
N ASP A 397 9.49 17.21 55.87
CA ASP A 397 9.76 16.37 57.04
C ASP A 397 11.22 15.90 57.08
N ILE A 398 11.84 15.61 55.94
CA ILE A 398 13.28 15.33 55.85
C ILE A 398 14.10 16.57 56.23
N LYS A 399 13.73 17.77 55.74
CA LYS A 399 14.40 19.02 56.16
C LYS A 399 14.26 19.26 57.67
N ARG A 400 13.07 19.00 58.23
CA ARG A 400 12.86 19.08 59.69
C ARG A 400 13.75 18.06 60.41
N ALA A 401 13.76 16.80 59.98
CA ALA A 401 14.60 15.74 60.55
C ALA A 401 16.10 16.05 60.43
N GLU A 402 16.54 16.64 59.32
CA GLU A 402 17.92 17.09 59.13
C GLU A 402 18.26 18.20 60.11
N THR A 403 17.40 19.22 60.26
CA THR A 403 17.63 20.30 61.23
C THR A 403 17.65 19.79 62.68
N THR A 404 16.76 18.86 63.04
CA THR A 404 16.79 18.25 64.39
C THR A 404 18.02 17.38 64.58
N MET A 405 18.45 16.63 63.55
CA MET A 405 19.68 15.84 63.61
C MET A 405 20.92 16.73 63.74
N VAL A 406 21.01 17.84 63.00
CA VAL A 406 22.09 18.82 63.14
C VAL A 406 22.10 19.44 64.54
N ASN A 407 20.93 19.78 65.09
CA ASN A 407 20.83 20.30 66.45
C ASN A 407 21.24 19.25 67.49
N ASN A 408 20.82 17.98 67.32
CA ASN A 408 21.24 16.88 68.19
C ASN A 408 22.74 16.61 68.10
N ILE A 409 23.34 16.68 66.92
CA ILE A 409 24.79 16.54 66.73
C ILE A 409 25.52 17.70 67.42
N LYS A 410 25.00 18.92 67.36
CA LYS A 410 25.57 20.07 68.09
C LYS A 410 25.51 19.86 69.60
N THR A 411 24.36 19.44 70.15
CA THR A 411 24.23 19.19 71.59
C THR A 411 25.15 18.07 72.04
N VAL A 412 25.21 16.96 71.30
CA VAL A 412 26.15 15.86 71.60
C VAL A 412 27.60 16.31 71.47
N GLY A 413 27.93 17.14 70.47
CA GLY A 413 29.27 17.72 70.31
C GLY A 413 29.67 18.65 71.46
N ASP A 414 28.73 19.46 71.95
CA ASP A 414 28.96 20.32 73.12
C ASP A 414 29.09 19.49 74.41
N ASP A 415 28.30 18.42 74.56
CA ASP A 415 28.41 17.47 75.67
C ASP A 415 29.75 16.73 75.65
N VAL A 416 30.22 16.28 74.48
CA VAL A 416 31.55 15.66 74.32
C VAL A 416 32.66 16.64 74.64
N LYS A 417 32.59 17.89 74.17
CA LYS A 417 33.57 18.93 74.54
C LYS A 417 33.58 19.20 76.04
N MET A 418 32.42 19.20 76.70
CA MET A 418 32.35 19.32 78.16
C MET A 418 32.99 18.11 78.86
N LEU A 419 32.81 16.90 78.34
CA LEU A 419 33.47 15.69 78.84
C LEU A 419 34.99 15.73 78.62
N GLU A 420 35.45 16.12 77.44
CA GLU A 420 36.87 16.33 77.13
C GLU A 420 37.49 17.38 78.06
N GLY A 421 36.80 18.50 78.30
CA GLY A 421 37.26 19.53 79.23
C GLY A 421 37.34 19.04 80.68
N LYS A 422 36.41 18.17 81.11
CA LYS A 422 36.49 17.52 82.44
C LYS A 422 37.63 16.50 82.50
N MET A 423 37.81 15.68 81.45
CA MET A 423 38.93 14.73 81.35
C MET A 423 40.28 15.45 81.35
N ALA A 424 40.42 16.54 80.59
CA ALA A 424 41.64 17.34 80.55
C ALA A 424 41.98 17.92 81.92
N LYS A 425 40.99 18.39 82.69
CA LYS A 425 41.19 18.84 84.08
C LYS A 425 41.64 17.72 85.01
N LEU A 426 41.11 16.51 84.85
CA LEU A 426 41.53 15.35 85.63
C LEU A 426 42.97 14.94 85.27
N LEU A 427 43.29 14.89 83.98
CA LEU A 427 44.64 14.58 83.49
C LEU A 427 45.69 15.64 83.88
N SER A 428 45.31 16.92 83.97
CA SER A 428 46.22 17.96 84.47
C SER A 428 46.42 17.92 85.98
N ALA A 429 45.40 17.47 86.73
CA ALA A 429 45.49 17.35 88.19
C ALA A 429 46.42 16.21 88.62
N ASP A 430 46.48 15.11 87.85
CA ASP A 430 47.42 14.00 88.08
C ASP A 430 48.90 14.33 87.78
N HIS A 431 49.18 15.50 87.19
CA HIS A 431 50.55 15.95 86.88
C HIS A 431 51.12 17.00 87.86
N GLU A 432 50.35 17.44 88.86
CA GLU A 432 50.79 18.42 89.89
C GLU A 432 51.07 17.82 91.28
N GLU A 433 50.98 16.50 91.45
CA GLU A 433 51.56 15.76 92.60
C GLU A 433 52.85 15.02 92.19
#